data_AF-A0A497NPK4-F1
#
_entry.id   AF-A0A497NPK4-F1
#
_cell.length_a   1.000
_cell.length_b   1.000
_cell.length_c   1.000
_cell.angle_alpha   90.00
_cell.angle_beta   90.00
_cell.angle_gamma   90.00
#
_symmetry.space_group_name_H-M   'P 1'
#
loop_
_entity.id
_entity.type
_entity.pdbx_description
1 polymer ?
#
loop_
_entity_poly.entity_id
_entity_poly.type
_entity_poly.pdbx_seq_one_letter_code
_entity_poly.pdbx_strand_id
1 'polypeptide(L)'
;MPGATTVGLVCSDGVVLAAEKRVSYGYYVLSKAGKKVFRITDRIGAACAGMVADMQILVRHVGAYARLYEYEVGRPMPVRAAAKLMSNILFNQRLFPLLTQTIVGGIDDEGPVLYVLDPLGSVVPDKFAAVGSGAEIAVGVL
;
A
#
# COMPACT_ATOMS: atom_id res chain seq x y z
N MET A 1 4.64 18.01 -2.35
CA MET A 1 4.05 16.96 -1.51
C MET A 1 4.95 16.69 -0.31
N PRO A 2 4.39 16.36 0.87
CA PRO A 2 5.18 15.84 1.97
C PRO A 2 6.06 14.68 1.49
N GLY A 3 7.37 14.77 1.75
CA GLY A 3 8.27 13.65 1.48
C GLY A 3 7.90 12.45 2.36
N ALA A 4 7.96 11.27 1.78
CA ALA A 4 7.77 10.00 2.47
C ALA A 4 8.67 8.95 1.81
N THR A 5 9.09 7.95 2.57
CA THR A 5 9.79 6.78 2.02
C THR A 5 9.16 5.54 2.57
N THR A 6 8.77 4.67 1.67
CA THR A 6 8.11 3.41 1.96
C THR A 6 8.71 2.33 1.10
N VAL A 7 8.94 1.15 1.68
CA VAL A 7 9.54 0.00 1.02
C VAL A 7 8.70 -1.25 1.26
N GLY A 8 8.79 -2.18 0.34
CA GLY A 8 8.30 -3.54 0.54
C GLY A 8 9.23 -4.57 -0.11
N LEU A 9 9.28 -5.76 0.48
CA LEU A 9 10.17 -6.85 0.06
C LEU A 9 9.47 -8.20 0.27
N VAL A 10 9.45 -9.02 -0.78
CA VAL A 10 9.06 -10.43 -0.72
C VAL A 10 10.24 -11.23 -0.14
N CYS A 11 9.97 -11.96 0.93
CA CYS A 11 10.90 -12.85 1.63
C CYS A 11 10.48 -14.31 1.43
N SER A 12 11.24 -15.27 1.97
CA SER A 12 10.92 -16.70 1.92
C SER A 12 9.55 -17.01 2.53
N ASP A 13 9.28 -16.43 3.71
CA ASP A 13 8.14 -16.82 4.55
C ASP A 13 7.08 -15.71 4.67
N GLY A 14 7.18 -14.65 3.86
CA GLY A 14 6.26 -13.54 3.94
C GLY A 14 6.69 -12.29 3.19
N VAL A 15 6.04 -11.18 3.51
CA VAL A 15 6.33 -9.87 2.93
C VAL A 15 6.61 -8.88 4.05
N VAL A 16 7.68 -8.11 3.89
CA VAL A 16 8.01 -6.98 4.76
C VAL A 16 7.47 -5.70 4.13
N LEU A 17 6.75 -4.90 4.91
CA LEU A 17 6.33 -3.54 4.54
C LEU A 17 6.84 -2.58 5.61
N ALA A 18 7.57 -1.55 5.19
CA ALA A 18 8.15 -0.57 6.11
C ALA A 18 8.03 0.86 5.57
N ALA A 19 7.88 1.83 6.46
CA ALA A 19 7.80 3.23 6.09
C ALA A 19 8.37 4.13 7.19
N GLU A 20 8.96 5.26 6.79
CA GLU A 20 9.36 6.28 7.75
C GLU A 20 8.15 6.98 8.40
N LYS A 21 8.28 7.36 9.67
CA LYS A 21 7.16 7.89 10.49
C LYS A 21 7.00 9.41 10.45
N ARG A 22 7.87 10.12 9.74
CA ARG A 22 7.85 11.58 9.67
C ARG A 22 6.66 12.07 8.82
N VAL A 23 5.94 13.07 9.30
CA VAL A 23 4.89 13.79 8.57
C VAL A 23 5.27 15.27 8.57
N SER A 24 5.41 15.85 7.39
CA SER A 24 5.85 17.23 7.21
C SER A 24 4.85 18.06 6.42
N TYR A 25 4.76 19.34 6.76
CA TYR A 25 4.04 20.35 5.99
C TYR A 25 5.04 21.43 5.58
N GLY A 26 5.48 21.41 4.32
CA GLY A 26 6.63 22.18 3.88
C GLY A 26 7.88 21.81 4.68
N TYR A 27 8.51 22.81 5.30
CA TYR A 27 9.69 22.64 6.15
C TYR A 27 9.36 22.29 7.61
N TYR A 28 8.07 22.28 7.98
CA TYR A 28 7.63 22.02 9.34
C TYR A 28 7.38 20.52 9.56
N VAL A 29 8.04 19.92 10.55
CA VAL A 29 7.76 18.53 10.96
C VAL A 29 6.56 18.53 11.89
N LEU A 30 5.40 18.16 11.34
CA LEU A 30 4.14 18.09 12.08
C LEU A 30 4.11 16.91 13.05
N SER A 31 4.68 15.77 12.65
CA SER A 31 4.74 14.58 13.51
C SER A 31 5.94 13.70 13.17
N LYS A 32 6.45 12.98 14.18
CA LYS A 32 7.47 11.92 14.03
C LYS A 32 6.88 10.51 14.22
N ALA A 33 5.57 10.40 14.40
CA ALA A 33 4.88 9.17 14.76
C ALA A 33 3.77 8.78 13.77
N GLY A 34 3.77 9.35 12.57
CA GLY A 34 2.80 9.03 11.53
C GLY A 34 2.89 7.57 11.09
N LYS A 35 1.75 6.87 11.10
CA LYS A 35 1.65 5.50 10.59
C LYS A 35 1.36 5.54 9.10
N LYS A 36 2.24 4.94 8.30
CA LYS A 36 2.12 4.81 6.84
C LYS A 36 2.10 3.34 6.37
N VAL A 37 2.10 2.41 7.33
CA VAL A 37 1.87 0.98 7.10
C VAL A 37 0.54 0.63 7.76
N PHE A 38 -0.30 -0.07 7.03
CA PHE A 38 -1.68 -0.32 7.36
C PHE A 38 -2.01 -1.79 7.17
N ARG A 39 -2.77 -2.35 8.12
CA ARG A 39 -3.34 -3.69 8.00
C ARG A 39 -4.68 -3.61 7.27
N ILE A 40 -4.85 -4.39 6.21
CA ILE A 40 -6.12 -4.54 5.48
C ILE A 40 -6.88 -5.74 6.03
N THR A 41 -6.23 -6.92 6.05
CA THR A 41 -6.69 -8.16 6.69
C THR A 41 -5.56 -8.76 7.52
N ASP A 42 -5.75 -9.92 8.14
CA ASP A 42 -4.65 -10.58 8.85
C ASP A 42 -3.57 -11.16 7.93
N ARG A 43 -3.84 -11.27 6.62
CA ARG A 43 -2.88 -11.74 5.60
C ARG A 43 -2.40 -10.65 4.63
N ILE A 44 -3.04 -9.48 4.63
CA ILE A 44 -2.80 -8.42 3.66
C ILE A 44 -2.49 -7.11 4.39
N GLY A 45 -1.33 -6.53 4.08
CA GLY A 45 -0.93 -5.20 4.47
C GLY A 45 -0.75 -4.27 3.27
N ALA A 46 -0.71 -2.98 3.54
CA ALA A 46 -0.31 -1.99 2.56
C ALA A 46 0.49 -0.87 3.20
N ALA A 47 1.42 -0.30 2.45
CA ALA A 47 2.19 0.84 2.88
C ALA A 47 2.20 1.91 1.78
N CYS A 48 2.25 3.18 2.15
CA CYS A 48 2.08 4.26 1.18
C CYS A 48 3.12 5.37 1.28
N ALA A 49 3.30 6.09 0.19
CA ALA A 49 3.91 7.41 0.15
C ALA A 49 2.91 8.40 -0.50
N GLY A 50 2.85 9.63 0.01
CA GLY A 50 1.87 10.64 -0.43
C GLY A 50 0.90 11.03 0.68
N MET A 51 -0.35 11.31 0.31
CA MET A 51 -1.40 11.75 1.22
C MET A 51 -1.87 10.61 2.13
N VAL A 52 -1.54 10.70 3.41
CA VAL A 52 -1.90 9.67 4.42
C VAL A 52 -3.41 9.54 4.57
N ALA A 53 -4.17 10.64 4.45
CA ALA A 53 -5.63 10.61 4.53
C ALA A 53 -6.25 9.77 3.39
N ASP A 54 -5.76 9.95 2.16
CA ASP A 54 -6.23 9.18 1.00
C ASP A 54 -5.96 7.68 1.20
N MET A 55 -4.78 7.35 1.73
CA MET A 55 -4.46 5.95 2.06
C MET A 55 -5.38 5.36 3.14
N GLN A 56 -5.71 6.13 4.17
CA GLN A 56 -6.65 5.68 5.21
C GLN A 56 -8.02 5.36 4.63
N ILE A 57 -8.50 6.15 3.66
CA ILE A 57 -9.75 5.90 2.95
C ILE A 57 -9.65 4.61 2.14
N LEU A 58 -8.58 4.45 1.35
CA LEU A 58 -8.37 3.24 0.53
C LEU A 58 -8.34 1.97 1.36
N VAL A 59 -7.53 1.94 2.42
CA VAL A 59 -7.42 0.77 3.31
C VAL A 59 -8.75 0.44 3.95
N ARG A 60 -9.51 1.45 4.38
CA ARG A 60 -10.83 1.25 4.98
C ARG A 60 -11.82 0.65 3.98
N HIS A 61 -11.86 1.15 2.75
CA HIS A 61 -12.73 0.61 1.70
C HIS A 61 -12.33 -0.82 1.32
N VAL A 62 -11.06 -1.04 1.00
CA VAL A 62 -10.55 -2.38 0.62
C VAL A 62 -10.75 -3.37 1.75
N GLY A 63 -10.51 -2.99 3.00
CA GLY A 63 -10.74 -3.84 4.17
C GLY A 63 -12.21 -4.21 4.37
N ALA A 64 -13.14 -3.29 4.10
CA ALA A 64 -14.58 -3.57 4.16
C ALA A 64 -15.00 -4.58 3.08
N TYR A 65 -14.55 -4.38 1.83
CA TYR A 65 -14.81 -5.32 0.73
C TYR A 65 -14.13 -6.67 0.92
N ALA A 66 -12.92 -6.71 1.52
CA ALA A 66 -12.23 -7.95 1.83
C ALA A 66 -13.02 -8.81 2.83
N ARG A 67 -13.61 -8.18 3.86
CA ARG A 67 -14.49 -8.87 4.83
C ARG A 67 -15.79 -9.33 4.19
N LEU A 68 -16.38 -8.52 3.31
CA LEU A 68 -17.58 -8.90 2.58
C LEU A 68 -17.31 -10.10 1.67
N TYR A 69 -16.20 -10.07 0.93
CA TYR A 69 -15.76 -11.20 0.11
C TYR A 69 -15.59 -12.48 0.92
N GLU A 70 -14.94 -12.39 2.08
CA GLU A 70 -14.73 -13.54 2.95
C GLU A 70 -16.06 -14.11 3.48
N TYR A 71 -17.01 -13.23 3.82
CA TYR A 71 -18.35 -13.61 4.23
C TYR A 71 -19.15 -14.30 3.11
N GLU A 72 -19.09 -13.77 1.89
CA GLU A 72 -19.86 -14.27 0.73
C GLU A 72 -19.26 -15.54 0.11
N VAL A 73 -17.94 -15.59 -0.02
CA VAL A 73 -17.22 -16.66 -0.72
C VAL A 73 -16.76 -17.77 0.24
N GLY A 74 -16.69 -17.48 1.54
CA GLY A 74 -16.24 -18.43 2.56
C GLY A 74 -14.73 -18.70 2.55
N ARG A 75 -13.94 -17.82 1.94
CA ARG A 75 -12.47 -17.88 1.96
C ARG A 75 -11.83 -16.49 2.00
N PRO A 76 -10.60 -16.34 2.52
CA PRO A 76 -9.90 -15.07 2.53
C PRO A 76 -9.74 -14.48 1.12
N MET A 77 -9.84 -13.16 1.01
CA MET A 77 -9.55 -12.45 -0.25
C MET A 77 -8.08 -12.62 -0.63
N PRO A 78 -7.75 -12.98 -1.89
CA PRO A 78 -6.36 -12.99 -2.35
C PRO A 78 -5.73 -11.59 -2.39
N VAL A 79 -4.43 -11.48 -2.15
CA VAL A 79 -3.63 -10.23 -2.22
C VAL A 79 -3.79 -9.60 -3.61
N ARG A 80 -3.74 -10.40 -4.68
CA ARG A 80 -3.98 -9.92 -6.05
C ARG A 80 -5.36 -9.29 -6.22
N ALA A 81 -6.38 -9.88 -5.60
CA ALA A 81 -7.75 -9.37 -5.67
C ALA A 81 -7.88 -8.05 -4.89
N ALA A 82 -7.27 -7.94 -3.71
CA ALA A 82 -7.22 -6.70 -2.94
C ALA A 82 -6.49 -5.58 -3.69
N ALA A 83 -5.34 -5.88 -4.31
CA ALA A 83 -4.60 -4.94 -5.15
C ALA A 83 -5.45 -4.51 -6.35
N LYS A 84 -6.14 -5.45 -7.02
CA LYS A 84 -6.97 -5.10 -8.17
C LYS A 84 -8.19 -4.25 -7.79
N LEU A 85 -8.81 -4.54 -6.65
CA LEU A 85 -9.89 -3.73 -6.11
C LEU A 85 -9.42 -2.31 -5.80
N MET A 86 -8.27 -2.17 -5.13
CA MET A 86 -7.67 -0.87 -4.84
C MET A 86 -7.38 -0.08 -6.13
N SER A 87 -6.82 -0.74 -7.13
CA SER A 87 -6.59 -0.18 -8.48
C SER A 87 -7.86 0.34 -9.12
N ASN A 88 -8.96 -0.42 -9.04
CA ASN A 88 -10.24 0.03 -9.60
C ASN A 88 -10.77 1.28 -8.87
N ILE A 89 -10.60 1.38 -7.54
CA ILE A 89 -10.99 2.56 -6.77
C ILE A 89 -10.16 3.78 -7.19
N LEU A 90 -8.83 3.62 -7.29
CA LEU A 90 -7.91 4.66 -7.74
C LEU A 90 -8.27 5.16 -9.15
N PHE A 91 -8.46 4.25 -10.09
CA PHE A 91 -8.79 4.59 -11.48
C PHE A 91 -10.18 5.22 -11.63
N ASN A 92 -11.15 4.84 -10.78
CA ASN A 92 -12.47 5.46 -10.75
C ASN A 92 -12.37 6.95 -10.37
N GLN A 93 -11.45 7.29 -9.46
CA GLN A 93 -11.19 8.65 -9.02
C GLN A 93 -10.14 9.40 -9.85
N ARG A 94 -9.75 8.90 -11.04
CA ARG A 94 -8.67 9.50 -11.85
C ARG A 94 -8.83 10.99 -12.21
N LEU A 95 -10.07 11.51 -12.22
CA LEU A 95 -10.32 12.94 -12.46
C LEU A 95 -10.03 13.82 -11.22
N PHE A 96 -10.13 13.24 -10.03
CA PHE A 96 -9.80 13.84 -8.73
C PHE A 96 -9.01 12.82 -7.91
N PRO A 97 -7.74 12.57 -8.28
CA PRO A 97 -7.02 11.38 -7.86
C PRO A 97 -6.71 11.40 -6.36
N LEU A 98 -6.76 10.21 -5.78
CA LEU A 98 -6.16 9.95 -4.46
C LEU A 98 -4.64 9.98 -4.61
N LEU A 99 -4.01 10.94 -3.96
CA LEU A 99 -2.61 11.30 -4.17
C LEU A 99 -1.67 10.40 -3.36
N THR A 100 -1.69 9.11 -3.67
CA THR A 100 -0.92 8.07 -2.98
C THR A 100 -0.25 7.10 -3.95
N GLN A 101 1.00 6.78 -3.68
CA GLN A 101 1.70 5.62 -4.22
C GLN A 101 1.66 4.53 -3.17
N THR A 102 1.22 3.33 -3.53
CA THR A 102 0.90 2.28 -2.57
C THR A 102 1.61 0.98 -2.93
N ILE A 103 2.21 0.35 -1.93
CA ILE A 103 2.71 -1.02 -1.99
C ILE A 103 1.70 -1.89 -1.22
N VAL A 104 1.11 -2.87 -1.88
CA VAL A 104 0.22 -3.87 -1.28
C VAL A 104 0.97 -5.19 -1.22
N GLY A 105 1.00 -5.83 -0.06
CA GLY A 105 1.75 -7.07 0.12
C GLY A 105 1.07 -7.99 1.12
N GLY A 106 1.30 -9.28 0.95
CA GLY A 106 0.73 -10.29 1.84
C GLY A 106 1.07 -11.70 1.39
N ILE A 107 0.37 -12.67 1.97
CA ILE A 107 0.56 -14.09 1.68
C ILE A 107 -0.74 -14.66 1.12
N ASP A 108 -0.68 -15.12 -0.12
CA ASP A 108 -1.72 -15.89 -0.80
C ASP A 108 -1.48 -17.40 -0.66
N ASP A 109 -2.41 -18.21 -1.15
CA ASP A 109 -2.27 -19.67 -1.16
C ASP A 109 -1.06 -20.13 -2.02
N GLU A 110 -0.63 -19.32 -2.98
CA GLU A 110 0.56 -19.55 -3.82
C GLU A 110 1.86 -19.03 -3.18
N GLY A 111 1.78 -18.34 -2.04
CA GLY A 111 2.94 -17.78 -1.32
C GLY A 111 2.92 -16.25 -1.21
N PRO A 112 4.05 -15.66 -0.76
CA PRO A 112 4.16 -14.22 -0.55
C PRO A 112 4.24 -13.45 -1.87
N VAL A 113 3.41 -12.41 -2.01
CA VAL A 113 3.32 -11.58 -3.22
C VAL A 113 3.21 -10.10 -2.86
N LEU A 114 3.73 -9.26 -3.75
CA LEU A 114 3.78 -7.80 -3.60
C LEU A 114 3.40 -7.10 -4.90
N TYR A 115 2.63 -6.03 -4.78
CA TYR A 115 2.15 -5.20 -5.88
C TYR A 115 2.39 -3.72 -5.60
N VAL A 116 2.80 -2.97 -6.61
CA VAL A 116 2.92 -1.52 -6.60
C VAL A 116 1.77 -0.90 -7.39
N LEU A 117 1.17 0.13 -6.82
CA LEU A 117 0.06 0.89 -7.41
C LEU A 117 0.38 2.38 -7.39
N ASP A 118 0.00 3.07 -8.46
CA ASP A 118 0.05 4.53 -8.58
C ASP A 118 -1.35 5.17 -8.47
N PRO A 119 -1.45 6.51 -8.37
CA PRO A 119 -2.73 7.22 -8.33
C PRO A 119 -3.67 6.97 -9.52
N LEU A 120 -3.17 6.44 -10.63
CA LEU A 120 -3.95 6.10 -11.82
C LEU A 120 -4.42 4.64 -11.80
N GLY A 121 -4.14 3.89 -10.73
CA GLY A 121 -4.61 2.54 -10.54
C GLY A 121 -3.82 1.50 -11.34
N SER A 122 -2.54 1.74 -11.64
CA SER A 122 -1.67 0.65 -12.10
C SER A 122 -1.58 -0.47 -11.06
N VAL A 123 -1.27 -1.69 -11.52
CA VAL A 123 -1.00 -2.84 -10.65
C VAL A 123 0.21 -3.57 -11.23
N VAL A 124 1.36 -3.34 -10.62
CA VAL A 124 2.64 -3.91 -11.08
C VAL A 124 3.12 -4.94 -10.05
N PRO A 125 3.28 -6.22 -10.42
CA PRO A 125 3.88 -7.21 -9.53
C PRO A 125 5.39 -6.99 -9.41
N ASP A 126 5.92 -7.05 -8.19
CA ASP A 126 7.35 -6.87 -7.93
C ASP A 126 7.84 -7.76 -6.78
N LYS A 127 9.16 -8.02 -6.74
CA LYS A 127 9.80 -8.72 -5.62
C LYS A 127 10.22 -7.76 -4.50
N PHE A 128 10.50 -6.52 -4.85
CA PHE A 128 10.81 -5.44 -3.94
C PHE A 128 10.37 -4.12 -4.58
N ALA A 129 10.06 -3.13 -3.75
CA ALA A 129 9.67 -1.82 -4.23
C ALA A 129 10.03 -0.75 -3.20
N ALA A 130 10.31 0.45 -3.70
CA ALA A 130 10.35 1.65 -2.89
C ALA A 130 9.53 2.75 -3.56
N VAL A 131 8.78 3.51 -2.76
CA VAL A 131 7.94 4.63 -3.23
C VAL A 131 8.14 5.86 -2.36
N GLY A 132 7.84 7.03 -2.94
CA GLY A 132 8.00 8.33 -2.33
C GLY A 132 9.36 8.98 -2.58
N SER A 133 9.61 10.11 -1.92
CA SER A 133 10.76 10.99 -2.19
C SER A 133 12.13 10.38 -1.88
N GLY A 134 12.20 9.37 -1.01
CA GLY A 134 13.45 8.64 -0.71
C GLY A 134 13.59 7.33 -1.49
N ALA A 135 12.73 7.06 -2.47
CA ALA A 135 12.71 5.79 -3.20
C ALA A 135 14.05 5.49 -3.87
N GLU A 136 14.67 6.45 -4.56
CA GLU A 136 15.95 6.25 -5.28
C GLU A 136 17.07 5.77 -4.35
N ILE A 137 17.16 6.34 -3.14
CA ILE A 137 18.15 5.94 -2.13
C ILE A 137 17.80 4.55 -1.59
N ALA A 138 16.52 4.29 -1.29
CA ALA A 138 16.08 3.02 -0.74
C ALA A 138 16.31 1.86 -1.72
N VAL A 139 16.05 2.06 -3.02
CA VAL A 139 16.30 1.04 -4.07
C VAL A 139 17.77 0.67 -4.14
N GLY A 140 18.71 1.61 -3.92
CA GLY A 140 20.14 1.29 -3.92
C GLY A 140 20.60 0.38 -2.77
N VAL A 141 19.76 0.17 -1.75
CA VAL A 141 20.06 -0.65 -0.56
C VAL A 141 19.28 -1.98 -0.57
N LEU A 142 18.11 -2.01 -1.20
CA LEU A 142 17.28 -3.21 -1.37
C LEU A 142 17.93 -4.20 -2.35
#